data_AF-A0A956EE68-F1
#
_entry.id   AF-A0A956EE68-F1
#
_cell.length_a   1.000
_cell.length_b   1.000
_cell.length_c   1.000
_cell.angle_alpha   90.00
_cell.angle_beta   90.00
_cell.angle_gamma   90.00
#
_symmetry.space_group_name_H-M   'P 1'
#
loop_
_entity.id
_entity.type
_entity.pdbx_description
1 polymer ?
#
loop_
_entity_poly.entity_id
_entity_poly.type
_entity_poly.pdbx_seq_one_letter_code
_entity_poly.pdbx_strand_id
1 'polypeptide(L)' 'MAIFLTGATGYIGSYVASGILEHYPDARLALLVRAKTPA' A
#
# COMPACT_ATOMS: atom_id res chain seq x y z
N MET A 1 -1.11 -15.33 0.43
CA MET A 1 -0.81 -14.57 -0.82
C MET A 1 -0.45 -13.14 -0.42
N ALA A 2 0.54 -12.53 -1.07
CA ALA A 2 0.90 -11.13 -0.80
C ALA A 2 0.46 -10.24 -1.95
N ILE A 3 -0.14 -9.09 -1.64
CA ILE A 3 -0.51 -8.06 -2.60
C ILE A 3 0.65 -7.07 -2.66
N PHE A 4 1.28 -6.97 -3.83
CA PHE A 4 2.31 -5.97 -4.08
C PHE A 4 1.65 -4.70 -4.61
N LEU A 5 1.71 -3.61 -3.83
CA LEU A 5 1.08 -2.34 -4.17
C LEU A 5 2.15 -1.26 -4.35
N THR A 6 2.20 -0.69 -5.54
CA THR A 6 3.00 0.50 -5.85
C THR A 6 2.14 1.76 -5.70
N GLY A 7 2.78 2.92 -5.48
CA GLY A 7 2.04 4.18 -5.40
C GLY A 7 1.09 4.30 -4.20
N ALA A 8 1.28 3.47 -3.16
CA ALA A 8 0.44 3.43 -1.96
C ALA A 8 0.39 4.77 -1.19
N THR A 9 1.36 5.66 -1.41
CA THR A 9 1.40 7.01 -0.81
C THR A 9 0.72 8.07 -1.68
N GLY A 10 0.21 7.72 -2.86
CA GLY A 10 -0.59 8.61 -3.71
C GLY A 10 -2.07 8.58 -3.33
N TYR A 11 -2.85 9.50 -3.91
CA TYR A 11 -4.28 9.65 -3.59
C TYR A 11 -5.04 8.32 -3.63
N ILE A 12 -5.11 7.68 -4.80
CA ILE A 12 -5.83 6.40 -4.97
C ILE A 12 -5.17 5.26 -4.19
N GLY A 13 -3.84 5.15 -4.27
CA GLY A 13 -3.10 4.06 -3.63
C GLY A 13 -3.31 4.00 -2.12
N SER A 14 -3.48 5.16 -1.46
CA SER A 14 -3.73 5.23 -0.02
C SER A 14 -5.08 4.61 0.37
N TYR A 15 -6.15 4.88 -0.38
CA TYR A 15 -7.47 4.29 -0.15
C TYR A 15 -7.49 2.78 -0.46
N VAL A 16 -6.77 2.35 -1.49
CA VAL A 16 -6.62 0.92 -1.79
C VAL A 16 -5.90 0.21 -0.64
N ALA A 17 -4.79 0.77 -0.15
CA ALA A 17 -4.08 0.21 0.99
C ALA A 17 -4.95 0.15 2.25
N SER A 18 -5.68 1.23 2.58
CA SER A 18 -6.60 1.28 3.73
C SER A 18 -7.69 0.22 3.61
N GLY A 19 -8.35 0.14 2.46
CA GLY A 19 -9.42 -0.82 2.21
C GLY A 19 -8.95 -2.27 2.36
N ILE A 20 -7.74 -2.58 1.87
CA ILE A 20 -7.14 -3.92 2.04
C ILE A 20 -6.85 -4.20 3.52
N LEU A 21 -6.23 -3.26 4.24
CA LEU A 21 -5.90 -3.44 5.66
C LEU A 21 -7.16 -3.58 6.55
N GLU A 22 -8.22 -2.85 6.24
CA GLU A 22 -9.46 -2.84 7.01
C GLU A 22 -10.35 -4.06 6.75
N HIS A 23 -10.48 -4.49 5.49
CA HIS A 23 -11.48 -5.48 5.10
C HIS A 23 -10.88 -6.88 4.84
N TYR A 24 -9.55 -6.99 4.75
CA TYR A 24 -8.86 -8.24 4.44
C TYR A 24 -7.70 -8.49 5.42
N PRO A 25 -7.98 -8.78 6.70
CA PRO A 25 -6.96 -8.90 7.76
C PRO A 25 -5.94 -10.02 7.50
N ASP A 26 -6.30 -11.04 6.73
CA ASP A 26 -5.40 -12.13 6.35
C ASP A 26 -4.50 -11.81 5.14
N ALA A 27 -4.78 -10.71 4.43
CA ALA A 27 -4.00 -10.27 3.28
C ALA A 27 -2.68 -9.64 3.76
N ARG A 28 -1.57 -10.03 3.14
CA ARG A 28 -0.26 -9.42 3.38
C ARG A 28 0.00 -8.36 2.32
N LEU A 29 0.32 -7.14 2.74
CA LEU A 29 0.70 -6.05 1.84
C LEU A 29 2.22 -5.89 1.80
N ALA A 30 2.77 -5.83 0.59
CA ALA A 30 4.14 -5.41 0.33
C ALA A 30 4.09 -4.10 -0.47
N LEU A 31 4.61 -3.01 0.10
CA LEU A 31 4.52 -1.68 -0.49
C LEU A 31 5.85 -1.25 -1.09
N LEU A 32 5.84 -0.85 -2.36
CA LEU A 32 6.96 -0.13 -2.97
C LEU A 32 6.61 1.36 -3.03
N VAL A 33 7.35 2.16 -2.26
CA VAL A 33 7.13 3.59 -2.13
C VAL A 33 8.32 4.38 -2.70
N ARG A 34 8.04 5.54 -3.28
CA ARG A 34 9.06 6.52 -3.64
C ARG A 34 9.24 7.48 -2.48
N ALA A 35 10.43 7.55 -1.90
CA ALA A 35 10.74 8.52 -0.86
C ALA A 35 10.48 9.95 -1.35
N LYS A 36 9.92 10.79 -0.48
CA LYS A 36 9.71 12.22 -0.80
C LYS A 36 11.04 12.98 -0.87
N THR A 37 11.99 12.60 -0.02
CA THR A 37 13.32 13.20 0.08
C THR A 37 14.35 12.09 -0.11
N PRO A 38 15.47 12.34 -0.82
CA PRO A 38 16.59 11.40 -0.88
C PRO A 38 17.16 11.13 0.52
N ALA A 39 17.76 9.95 0.69
CA ALA A 39 18.50 9.58 1.89
C ALA A 39 19.85 10.31 1.97
#